data_AF-A0A9D2H3V9-F1
#
_entry.id   AF-A0A9D2H3V9-F1
#
_cell.length_a   1.000
_cell.length_b   1.000
_cell.length_c   1.000
_cell.angle_alpha   90.00
_cell.angle_beta   90.00
_cell.angle_gamma   90.00
#
_symmetry.space_group_name_H-M   'P 1'
#
loop_
_entity.id
_entity.type
_entity.pdbx_description
1 polymer ?
#
loop_
_entity_poly.entity_id
_entity_poly.type
_entity_poly.pdbx_seq_one_letter_code
_entity_poly.pdbx_strand_id
1 'polypeptide(L)'
;DGVDLTAALFSESTGRVIVTVPREEDVKFRGLCEGRGYPVLRIGVTDTEPTLEVQDVFSYSAAQLREMSASTLPAHFGATIAEPA
;
A
#
# COMPACT_ATOMS: atom_id res chain seq x y z
N ASP A 1 -9.42 10.01 15.28
CA ASP A 1 -8.22 10.87 15.36
C ASP A 1 -8.37 12.18 14.57
N GLY A 2 -9.44 12.37 13.79
CA GLY A 2 -9.70 13.63 13.08
C GLY A 2 -8.96 13.76 11.75
N VAL A 3 -8.37 12.66 11.26
CA VAL A 3 -7.69 12.59 9.96
C VAL A 3 -8.75 12.48 8.85
N ASP A 4 -8.69 13.38 7.86
CA ASP A 4 -9.55 13.29 6.68
C ASP A 4 -9.02 12.27 5.66
N LEU A 5 -9.84 11.94 4.65
CA LEU A 5 -9.49 10.93 3.65
C LEU A 5 -8.25 11.30 2.83
N THR A 6 -8.07 12.58 2.50
CA THR A 6 -6.92 13.06 1.73
C THR A 6 -5.64 12.88 2.53
N ALA A 7 -5.64 13.28 3.80
CA ALA A 7 -4.52 13.09 4.71
C ALA A 7 -4.23 11.60 4.97
N ALA A 8 -5.26 10.75 5.07
CA ALA A 8 -5.08 9.32 5.23
C ALA A 8 -4.38 8.66 4.01
N LEU A 9 -4.74 9.07 2.78
CA LEU A 9 -4.23 8.47 1.55
C LEU A 9 -2.88 9.03 1.10
N PHE A 10 -2.65 10.33 1.26
CA PHE A 10 -1.54 11.04 0.60
C PHE A 10 -0.53 11.65 1.56
N SER A 11 -0.71 11.52 2.88
CA SER A 11 0.30 11.98 3.84
C SER A 11 1.64 11.27 3.59
N GLU A 12 2.74 12.02 3.68
CA GLU A 12 4.13 11.53 3.62
C GLU A 12 4.76 11.41 5.02
N SER A 13 3.96 11.19 6.08
CA SER A 13 4.50 10.94 7.42
C SER A 13 5.58 9.85 7.41
N THR A 14 6.72 10.15 8.03
CA THR A 14 7.88 9.26 8.08
C THR A 14 7.72 8.17 9.14
N GLY A 15 8.57 7.13 9.10
CA GLY A 15 8.58 6.06 10.10
C GLY A 15 7.38 5.12 10.05
N ARG A 16 6.65 5.07 8.93
CA ARG A 16 5.53 4.15 8.70
C ARG A 16 5.96 2.94 7.87
N VAL A 17 5.34 1.80 8.13
CA VAL A 17 5.57 0.55 7.38
C VAL A 17 4.23 -0.15 7.17
N ILE A 18 4.03 -0.74 5.99
CA ILE A 18 2.92 -1.65 5.70
C ILE A 18 3.45 -3.08 5.84
N VAL A 19 2.71 -3.93 6.55
CA VAL A 19 3.06 -5.33 6.75
C VAL A 19 1.85 -6.23 6.46
N THR A 20 2.13 -7.38 5.85
CA THR A 20 1.14 -8.47 5.73
C THR A 20 1.37 -9.46 6.86
N VAL A 21 0.33 -9.78 7.61
CA VAL A 21 0.40 -10.69 8.76
C VAL A 21 -0.60 -11.83 8.55
N PRO A 22 -0.17 -13.10 8.66
CA PRO A 22 -1.09 -14.23 8.65
C PRO A 22 -2.16 -14.09 9.74
N ARG A 23 -3.37 -14.58 9.48
CA ARG A 23 -4.53 -14.34 10.35
C ARG A 23 -4.30 -14.87 11.77
N GLU A 24 -3.60 -15.98 11.87
CA GLU A 24 -3.23 -16.68 13.10
C GLU A 24 -2.14 -15.95 13.91
N GLU A 25 -1.32 -15.12 13.28
CA GLU A 25 -0.24 -14.36 13.93
C GLU A 25 -0.66 -12.94 14.35
N ASP A 26 -1.84 -12.45 13.95
CA ASP A 26 -2.32 -11.07 14.20
C ASP A 26 -2.28 -10.67 15.69
N VAL A 27 -2.70 -11.57 16.59
CA VAL A 27 -2.69 -11.30 18.05
C VAL A 27 -1.26 -11.16 18.58
N LYS A 28 -0.37 -12.06 18.17
CA LYS A 28 1.04 -12.04 18.59
C LYS A 28 1.76 -10.81 18.04
N PHE A 29 1.53 -10.46 16.77
CA PHE A 29 2.08 -9.26 16.14
C PHE A 29 1.70 -7.99 16.91
N ARG A 30 0.41 -7.82 17.22
CA ARG A 30 -0.07 -6.67 18.01
C ARG A 30 0.58 -6.60 19.39
N GLY A 31 0.67 -7.74 20.10
CA GLY A 31 1.34 -7.78 21.40
C GLY A 31 2.83 -7.40 21.32
N LEU A 32 3.54 -7.81 20.28
CA LEU A 32 4.95 -7.42 20.06
C LEU A 32 5.13 -5.92 19.79
N CYS A 33 4.20 -5.31 19.05
CA CYS A 33 4.16 -3.87 18.78
C CYS A 33 3.79 -3.07 20.03
N GLU A 34 2.75 -3.48 20.75
CA GLU A 34 2.30 -2.85 21.99
C GLU A 34 3.40 -2.84 23.05
N GLY A 35 4.09 -3.98 23.24
CA GLY A 35 5.22 -4.09 24.17
C GLY A 35 6.42 -3.20 23.83
N ARG A 36 6.43 -2.57 22.65
CA ARG A 36 7.47 -1.62 22.19
C ARG A 36 6.92 -0.20 21.95
N GLY A 37 5.64 0.04 22.20
CA GLY A 37 5.00 1.33 21.98
C GLY A 37 4.82 1.68 20.50
N TYR A 38 4.74 0.70 19.61
CA TYR A 38 4.44 0.93 18.18
C TYR A 38 2.93 0.91 17.94
N PRO A 39 2.32 2.03 17.50
CA PRO A 39 0.92 2.05 17.11
C PRO A 39 0.68 1.17 15.87
N VAL A 40 -0.40 0.40 15.87
CA VAL A 40 -0.79 -0.47 14.76
C VAL A 40 -2.24 -0.19 14.39
N LEU A 41 -2.48 0.00 13.09
CA LEU A 41 -3.83 0.09 12.53
C LEU A 41 -3.98 -1.01 11.47
N ARG A 42 -5.04 -1.80 11.56
CA ARG A 42 -5.41 -2.73 10.50
C ARG A 42 -6.15 -1.96 9.41
N ILE A 43 -5.52 -1.83 8.24
CA ILE A 43 -6.03 -1.03 7.12
C ILE A 43 -6.72 -1.84 6.02
N GLY A 44 -6.61 -3.18 6.03
CA GLY A 44 -7.21 -4.03 5.00
C GLY A 44 -6.82 -5.50 5.09
N VAL A 45 -6.93 -6.17 3.94
CA VAL A 45 -6.54 -7.57 3.70
C VAL A 45 -5.93 -7.71 2.32
N THR A 46 -5.12 -8.74 2.12
CA THR A 46 -4.64 -9.15 0.80
C THR A 46 -5.52 -10.27 0.26
N ASP A 47 -5.88 -10.20 -1.02
CA ASP A 47 -6.63 -11.23 -1.74
C ASP A 47 -5.81 -11.77 -2.93
N THR A 48 -6.31 -12.79 -3.62
CA THR A 48 -5.72 -13.34 -4.84
C THR A 48 -6.03 -12.51 -6.08
N GLU A 49 -7.12 -11.73 -6.05
CA GLU A 49 -7.50 -10.82 -7.12
C GLU A 49 -6.47 -9.67 -7.20
N PRO A 50 -5.84 -9.42 -8.38
CA PRO A 50 -4.85 -8.35 -8.54
C PRO A 50 -5.50 -6.97 -8.66
N THR A 51 -6.31 -6.58 -7.68
CA THR A 51 -7.03 -5.30 -7.62
C THR A 51 -6.75 -4.58 -6.30
N LEU A 52 -6.45 -3.28 -6.37
CA LEU A 52 -6.42 -2.39 -5.23
C LEU A 52 -7.78 -1.72 -5.11
N GLU A 53 -8.53 -2.08 -4.07
CA GLU A 53 -9.78 -1.43 -3.70
C GLU A 53 -9.59 -0.61 -2.43
N VAL A 54 -9.98 0.66 -2.49
CA VAL A 54 -10.26 1.48 -1.31
C VAL A 54 -11.76 1.71 -1.29
N GLN A 55 -12.43 1.07 -0.35
CA GLN A 55 -13.90 1.05 -0.23
C GLN A 55 -14.48 2.46 -0.32
N ASP A 56 -15.52 2.62 -1.14
CA ASP A 56 -16.22 3.89 -1.40
C ASP A 56 -15.36 5.02 -2.00
N VAL A 57 -14.11 4.75 -2.38
CA VAL A 57 -13.19 5.76 -2.96
C VAL A 57 -12.79 5.41 -4.39
N PHE A 58 -12.15 4.27 -4.62
CA PHE A 58 -11.74 3.82 -5.96
C PHE A 58 -11.42 2.33 -6.00
N SER A 59 -11.36 1.81 -7.23
CA SER A 59 -10.86 0.47 -7.53
C SER A 59 -10.01 0.51 -8.79
N TYR A 60 -8.79 -0.03 -8.72
CA TYR A 60 -7.87 -0.16 -9.86
C TYR A 60 -7.22 -1.54 -9.87
N SER A 61 -7.11 -2.14 -11.05
CA SER A 61 -6.27 -3.32 -11.21
C SER A 61 -4.78 -2.98 -11.01
N ALA A 62 -4.00 -3.94 -10.53
CA ALA A 62 -2.56 -3.82 -10.41
C ALA A 62 -1.89 -3.51 -11.77
N ALA A 63 -2.45 -4.00 -12.86
CA ALA A 63 -1.96 -3.70 -14.21
C ALA A 63 -2.12 -2.21 -14.56
N GLN A 64 -3.30 -1.62 -14.31
CA GLN A 64 -3.54 -0.18 -14.53
C GLN A 64 -2.62 0.68 -13.67
N LEU A 65 -2.43 0.32 -12.39
CA LEU A 65 -1.52 1.06 -11.50
C LEU A 65 -0.07 1.00 -11.99
N ARG A 66 0.40 -0.17 -12.45
CA ARG A 66 1.74 -0.33 -13.03
C ARG A 66 1.91 0.52 -14.28
N GLU A 67 0.94 0.49 -15.19
CA GLU A 67 0.96 1.31 -16.40
C GLU A 67 1.01 2.80 -16.07
N MET A 68 0.10 3.29 -15.22
CA MET A 68 0.07 4.70 -14.81
C MET A 68 1.39 5.12 -14.17
N SER A 69 1.93 4.32 -13.24
CA SER A 69 3.20 4.61 -12.56
C SER A 69 4.40 4.61 -13.50
N ALA A 70 4.41 3.75 -14.53
CA ALA A 70 5.56 3.58 -15.42
C ALA A 70 5.54 4.49 -16.64
N SER A 71 4.38 5.07 -17.00
CA SER A 71 4.18 5.80 -18.27
C SER A 71 4.87 7.17 -18.35
N THR A 72 5.05 7.87 -17.23
CA THR A 72 5.51 9.27 -17.21
C THR A 72 6.88 9.43 -17.85
N LEU A 73 7.87 8.63 -17.44
CA LEU A 73 9.24 8.78 -17.94
C LEU A 73 9.35 8.42 -19.43
N PRO A 74 8.81 7.29 -19.92
CA PRO A 74 8.82 6.98 -21.35
C PRO A 74 8.17 8.06 -22.23
N ALA A 75 7.09 8.69 -21.76
CA ALA A 75 6.41 9.74 -22.50
C ALA A 75 7.30 10.98 -22.74
N HIS A 76 8.24 11.26 -21.84
CA HIS A 76 9.13 12.41 -21.93
C HIS A 76 10.53 12.09 -22.45
N PHE A 77 11.01 10.86 -22.23
CA PHE A 77 12.40 10.48 -22.48
C PHE A 77 12.58 9.35 -23.50
N GLY A 78 11.48 8.79 -24.03
CA GLY A 78 11.50 7.70 -25.03
C GLY A 78 11.45 6.30 -24.40
N ALA A 79 11.53 5.27 -25.24
CA ALA A 79 11.30 3.89 -24.81
C ALA A 79 12.30 3.43 -23.73
N THR A 80 11.79 2.81 -22.66
CA THR A 80 12.61 2.16 -21.62
C THR A 80 13.19 0.85 -22.14
N ILE A 81 14.45 0.59 -21.82
CA ILE A 81 15.08 -0.72 -22.03
C ILE A 81 14.98 -1.50 -20.71
N ALA A 82 14.33 -2.64 -20.74
CA ALA A 82 14.29 -3.56 -19.60
C ALA A 82 15.47 -4.53 -19.70
N GLU A 83 16.19 -4.74 -18.59
CA GLU A 83 17.11 -5.88 -18.50
C GLU A 83 16.32 -7.18 -18.40
N PRO A 84 16.76 -8.26 -19.08
CA PRO A 84 16.14 -9.56 -18.94
C PRO A 84 16.32 -10.09 -17.50
N ALA A 85 15.25 -10.69 -16.97
CA ALA A 85 15.18 -11.28 -15.64
C ALA A 85 16.05 -12.54 -15.49
#